data_AF-A0A0M8MVK1-F1
#
_entry.id   AF-A0A0M8MVK1-F1
#
_cell.length_a   1.000
_cell.length_b   1.000
_cell.length_c   1.000
_cell.angle_alpha   90.00
_cell.angle_beta   90.00
_cell.angle_gamma   90.00
#
_symmetry.space_group_name_H-M   'P 1'
#
loop_
_entity.id
_entity.type
_entity.pdbx_description
1 polymer ?
#
loop_
_entity_poly.entity_id
_entity_poly.type
_entity_poly.pdbx_seq_one_letter_code
_entity_poly.pdbx_strand_id
1 'polypeptide(L)'
;MKATRPPPTIPKPRPFVPDVETFLTLIGRGLNKHASKFPSWESLFSLTSPGLKELGIEPPRNRRYLLQWMRKYREGSFGPGGDFEYVKDGQALLKVATPPASVVSSAKYVVNMPQGEDGALAAETILPRPSGYVVRGLKSIAGPYAIPLPEQAGAIVKVTEGMWEQRRGRKIDGGERRRAEVRFKKRSAERRAEREEEALASL
;
A
#
# COMPACT_ATOMS: atom_id res chain seq x y z
N MET A 1 -15.79 19.69 -35.81
CA MET A 1 -15.26 18.38 -35.39
C MET A 1 -14.56 18.56 -34.04
N LYS A 2 -15.04 17.94 -32.95
CA LYS A 2 -14.36 18.08 -31.64
C LYS A 2 -13.08 17.26 -31.70
N ALA A 3 -11.92 17.89 -31.49
CA ALA A 3 -10.65 17.20 -31.39
C ALA A 3 -10.75 16.12 -30.30
N THR A 4 -10.64 14.86 -30.69
CA THR A 4 -10.56 13.74 -29.75
C THR A 4 -9.19 13.81 -29.06
N ARG A 5 -9.19 13.79 -27.72
CA ARG A 5 -7.95 13.75 -26.95
C ARG A 5 -7.17 12.48 -27.33
N PRO A 6 -5.84 12.53 -27.52
CA PRO A 6 -5.06 11.33 -27.79
C PRO A 6 -5.28 10.28 -26.70
N PRO A 7 -5.24 8.98 -27.05
CA PRO A 7 -5.44 7.91 -26.09
C PRO A 7 -4.41 8.02 -24.95
N PRO A 8 -4.81 7.67 -23.71
CA PRO A 8 -3.90 7.74 -22.58
C PRO A 8 -2.72 6.79 -22.79
N THR A 9 -1.52 7.21 -22.39
CA THR A 9 -0.34 6.35 -22.38
C THR A 9 -0.54 5.20 -21.38
N ILE A 10 -0.15 3.99 -21.79
CA ILE A 10 -0.21 2.80 -20.95
C ILE A 10 1.17 2.64 -20.29
N PRO A 11 1.27 2.77 -18.96
CA PRO A 11 2.54 2.62 -18.26
C PRO A 11 2.91 1.14 -18.16
N LYS A 12 4.22 0.82 -18.16
CA LYS A 12 4.69 -0.55 -17.96
C LYS A 12 4.40 -1.02 -16.52
N PRO A 13 4.01 -2.30 -16.31
CA PRO A 13 3.99 -2.91 -14.98
C PRO A 13 5.36 -2.80 -14.31
N ARG A 14 5.37 -2.80 -12.97
CA ARG A 14 6.60 -2.73 -12.17
C ARG A 14 6.78 -4.02 -11.38
N PRO A 15 7.99 -4.38 -10.95
CA PRO A 15 8.21 -5.61 -10.19
C PRO A 15 7.33 -5.71 -8.94
N PHE A 16 7.12 -4.60 -8.24
CA PHE A 16 6.23 -4.55 -7.06
C PHE A 16 4.73 -4.58 -7.39
N VAL A 17 4.36 -4.28 -8.64
CA VAL A 17 2.98 -4.26 -9.14
C VAL A 17 2.93 -4.94 -10.52
N PRO A 18 3.07 -6.28 -10.56
CA PRO A 18 3.19 -7.00 -11.83
C PRO A 18 1.84 -7.13 -12.56
N ASP A 19 0.73 -7.12 -11.83
CA ASP A 19 -0.60 -7.43 -12.33
C ASP A 19 -1.68 -6.46 -11.80
N VAL A 20 -2.87 -6.55 -12.40
CA VAL A 20 -4.02 -5.69 -12.08
C VAL A 20 -4.54 -5.94 -10.66
N GLU A 21 -4.58 -7.19 -10.21
CA GLU A 21 -5.09 -7.54 -8.89
C GLU A 21 -4.20 -6.95 -7.79
N THR A 22 -2.87 -7.05 -7.95
CA THR A 22 -1.91 -6.39 -7.04
C THR A 22 -2.11 -4.87 -7.01
N PHE A 23 -2.27 -4.22 -8.16
CA PHE A 23 -2.51 -2.77 -8.22
C PHE A 23 -3.78 -2.36 -7.48
N LEU A 24 -4.90 -3.05 -7.72
CA LEU A 24 -6.18 -2.77 -7.09
C LEU A 24 -6.16 -3.06 -5.59
N THR A 25 -5.40 -4.06 -5.17
CA THR A 25 -5.18 -4.40 -3.75
C THR A 25 -4.38 -3.30 -3.05
N LEU A 26 -3.29 -2.82 -3.66
CA LEU A 26 -2.44 -1.77 -3.07
C LEU A 26 -3.20 -0.45 -2.84
N ILE A 27 -4.01 -0.01 -3.81
CA ILE A 27 -4.77 1.24 -3.68
C ILE A 27 -5.96 1.14 -2.70
N GLY A 28 -6.34 -0.08 -2.32
CA GLY A 28 -7.34 -0.39 -1.30
C GLY A 28 -8.78 -0.02 -1.68
N ARG A 29 -9.57 0.38 -0.67
CA ARG A 29 -11.02 0.69 -0.79
C ARG A 29 -11.88 -0.45 -1.34
N GLY A 30 -11.42 -1.69 -1.21
CA GLY A 30 -12.12 -2.87 -1.73
C GLY A 30 -12.24 -2.91 -3.26
N LEU A 31 -11.34 -2.24 -3.98
CA LEU A 31 -11.34 -2.25 -5.45
C LEU A 31 -10.85 -3.58 -6.04
N ASN A 32 -10.09 -4.36 -5.28
CA ASN A 32 -9.67 -5.72 -5.62
C ASN A 32 -10.85 -6.64 -6.02
N LYS A 33 -12.05 -6.42 -5.46
CA LYS A 33 -13.28 -7.14 -5.83
C LYS A 33 -13.69 -7.00 -7.30
N HIS A 34 -13.14 -6.02 -8.00
CA HIS A 34 -13.40 -5.76 -9.42
C HIS A 34 -12.27 -6.25 -10.33
N ALA A 35 -11.25 -6.93 -9.80
CA ALA A 35 -10.10 -7.40 -10.58
C ALA A 35 -10.51 -8.25 -11.78
N SER A 36 -11.45 -9.19 -11.60
CA SER A 36 -11.94 -10.08 -12.67
C SER A 36 -12.63 -9.35 -13.83
N LYS A 37 -12.98 -8.07 -13.67
CA LYS A 37 -13.58 -7.25 -14.74
C LYS A 37 -12.53 -6.70 -15.72
N PHE A 38 -11.25 -6.79 -15.37
CA PHE A 38 -10.14 -6.30 -16.17
C PHE A 38 -9.34 -7.50 -16.69
N PRO A 39 -9.44 -7.82 -18.00
CA PRO A 39 -8.73 -8.97 -18.55
C PRO A 39 -7.21 -8.76 -18.63
N SER A 40 -6.73 -7.51 -18.70
CA SER A 40 -5.30 -7.21 -18.81
C SER A 40 -4.94 -5.86 -18.21
N TRP A 41 -3.63 -5.63 -18.04
CA TRP A 41 -3.07 -4.36 -17.58
C TRP A 41 -3.43 -3.20 -18.53
N GLU A 42 -3.32 -3.45 -19.84
CA GLU A 42 -3.69 -2.51 -20.89
C GLU A 42 -5.17 -2.14 -20.82
N SER A 43 -6.05 -3.12 -20.54
CA SER A 43 -7.48 -2.88 -20.38
C SER A 43 -7.75 -1.90 -19.25
N LEU A 44 -7.15 -2.12 -18.06
CA LEU A 44 -7.27 -1.19 -16.93
C LEU A 44 -6.85 0.23 -17.32
N PHE A 45 -5.67 0.39 -17.93
CA PHE A 45 -5.10 1.71 -18.28
C PHE A 45 -5.71 2.35 -19.53
N SER A 46 -6.55 1.67 -20.29
CA SER A 46 -7.26 2.23 -21.44
C SER A 46 -8.65 2.77 -21.09
N LEU A 47 -9.26 2.27 -20.02
CA LEU A 47 -10.64 2.59 -19.67
C LEU A 47 -10.83 4.03 -19.20
N THR A 48 -11.97 4.61 -19.59
CA THR A 48 -12.41 5.96 -19.25
C THR A 48 -13.54 5.91 -18.22
N SER A 49 -13.96 7.07 -17.67
CA SER A 49 -15.04 7.10 -16.68
C SER A 49 -16.35 6.47 -17.16
N PRO A 50 -16.83 6.68 -18.41
CA PRO A 50 -18.00 5.96 -18.90
C PRO A 50 -17.80 4.43 -18.94
N GLY A 51 -16.67 3.95 -19.47
CA GLY A 51 -16.39 2.51 -19.52
C GLY A 51 -16.30 1.86 -18.14
N LEU A 52 -15.67 2.53 -17.16
CA LEU A 52 -15.65 2.04 -15.78
C LEU A 52 -17.05 2.02 -15.14
N LYS A 53 -17.97 2.90 -15.57
CA LYS A 53 -19.37 2.87 -15.14
C LYS A 53 -20.10 1.65 -15.70
N GLU A 54 -19.92 1.37 -16.98
CA GLU A 54 -20.53 0.22 -17.68
C GLU A 54 -20.06 -1.11 -17.11
N LEU A 55 -18.78 -1.20 -16.73
CA LEU A 55 -18.24 -2.34 -15.97
C LEU A 55 -18.79 -2.43 -14.54
N GLY A 56 -19.60 -1.49 -14.07
CA GLY A 56 -20.21 -1.51 -12.75
C GLY A 56 -19.23 -1.19 -11.62
N ILE A 57 -18.26 -0.30 -11.85
CA ILE A 57 -17.40 0.25 -10.80
C ILE A 57 -18.12 1.44 -10.18
N GLU A 58 -18.92 1.12 -9.16
CA GLU A 58 -19.72 2.05 -8.38
C GLU A 58 -19.35 1.94 -6.90
N PRO A 59 -19.48 3.01 -6.09
CA PRO A 59 -20.02 4.34 -6.41
C PRO A 59 -19.09 5.22 -7.26
N PRO A 60 -19.53 6.40 -7.75
CA PRO A 60 -18.72 7.27 -8.62
C PRO A 60 -17.42 7.75 -7.96
N ARG A 61 -17.40 7.79 -6.62
CA ARG A 61 -16.20 8.12 -5.83
C ARG A 61 -15.10 7.09 -6.01
N ASN A 62 -15.43 5.79 -6.10
CA ASN A 62 -14.46 4.72 -6.32
C ASN A 62 -13.88 4.82 -7.73
N ARG A 63 -14.73 5.08 -8.73
CA ARG A 63 -14.30 5.33 -10.11
C ARG A 63 -13.35 6.53 -10.23
N ARG A 64 -13.70 7.67 -9.64
CA ARG A 64 -12.82 8.86 -9.62
C ARG A 64 -11.48 8.58 -8.93
N TYR A 65 -11.52 7.83 -7.83
CA TYR A 65 -10.32 7.43 -7.10
C TYR A 65 -9.42 6.51 -7.91
N LEU A 66 -9.99 5.52 -8.61
CA LEU A 66 -9.24 4.63 -9.50
C LEU A 66 -8.59 5.43 -10.63
N LEU A 67 -9.33 6.30 -11.31
CA LEU A 67 -8.79 7.17 -12.37
C LEU A 67 -7.66 8.08 -11.87
N GLN A 68 -7.79 8.60 -10.63
CA GLN A 68 -6.74 9.39 -10.01
C GLN A 68 -5.47 8.56 -9.79
N TRP A 69 -5.60 7.33 -9.30
CA TRP A 69 -4.46 6.43 -9.12
C TRP A 69 -3.83 5.97 -10.42
N MET A 70 -4.63 5.66 -11.44
CA MET A 70 -4.13 5.36 -12.80
C MET A 70 -3.31 6.53 -13.34
N ARG A 71 -3.78 7.78 -13.13
CA ARG A 71 -3.02 8.97 -13.51
C ARG A 71 -1.71 9.08 -12.72
N LYS A 72 -1.75 8.94 -11.40
CA LYS A 72 -0.55 8.98 -10.54
C LYS A 72 0.48 7.94 -10.96
N TYR A 73 0.02 6.73 -11.31
CA TYR A 73 0.90 5.66 -11.76
C TYR A 73 1.59 6.01 -13.10
N ARG A 74 0.87 6.61 -14.05
CA ARG A 74 1.47 7.13 -15.31
C ARG A 74 2.53 8.20 -15.05
N GLU A 75 2.31 9.04 -14.06
CA GLU A 75 3.21 10.14 -13.68
C GLU A 75 4.41 9.68 -12.84
N GLY A 76 4.53 8.39 -12.52
CA GLY A 76 5.62 7.89 -11.67
C GLY A 76 5.41 8.15 -10.17
N SER A 77 4.25 8.66 -9.77
CA SER A 77 3.93 9.02 -8.39
C SER A 77 3.32 7.82 -7.66
N PHE A 78 4.18 6.91 -7.21
CA PHE A 78 3.77 5.70 -6.50
C PHE A 78 3.68 5.91 -4.99
N GLY A 79 3.06 4.95 -4.31
CA GLY A 79 3.18 4.86 -2.86
C GLY A 79 4.44 4.08 -2.45
N PRO A 80 4.56 3.76 -1.14
CA PRO A 80 5.66 2.96 -0.62
C PRO A 80 5.92 1.69 -1.46
N GLY A 81 7.18 1.44 -1.81
CA GLY A 81 7.60 0.26 -2.56
C GLY A 81 7.42 0.31 -4.08
N GLY A 82 6.88 1.40 -4.64
CA GLY A 82 6.72 1.53 -6.10
C GLY A 82 8.01 1.61 -6.90
N ASP A 83 9.14 1.84 -6.24
CA ASP A 83 10.50 1.90 -6.80
C ASP A 83 11.32 0.63 -6.55
N PHE A 84 10.71 -0.42 -5.98
CA PHE A 84 11.38 -1.69 -5.76
C PHE A 84 11.59 -2.42 -7.10
N GLU A 85 12.83 -2.78 -7.38
CA GLU A 85 13.20 -3.55 -8.58
C GLU A 85 13.27 -5.05 -8.30
N TYR A 86 13.83 -5.45 -7.16
CA TYR A 86 13.84 -6.86 -6.75
C TYR A 86 12.66 -7.15 -5.83
N VAL A 87 11.74 -7.94 -6.35
CA VAL A 87 10.53 -8.38 -5.65
C VAL A 87 10.29 -9.84 -6.02
N LYS A 88 10.09 -10.70 -5.02
CA LYS A 88 9.78 -12.12 -5.21
C LYS A 88 8.56 -12.46 -4.37
N ASP A 89 7.57 -13.11 -4.97
CA ASP A 89 6.30 -13.50 -4.33
C ASP A 89 5.59 -12.33 -3.61
N GLY A 90 5.64 -11.13 -4.21
CA GLY A 90 5.06 -9.91 -3.63
C GLY A 90 5.79 -9.41 -2.36
N GLN A 91 7.03 -9.83 -2.15
CA GLN A 91 7.88 -9.45 -1.03
C GLN A 91 9.18 -8.83 -1.54
N ALA A 92 9.60 -7.74 -0.92
CA ALA A 92 10.88 -7.10 -1.17
C ALA A 92 11.76 -7.20 0.09
N LEU A 93 13.02 -7.57 -0.10
CA LEU A 93 14.00 -7.65 0.98
C LEU A 93 14.85 -6.38 0.99
N LEU A 94 14.84 -5.69 2.12
CA LEU A 94 15.64 -4.50 2.38
C LEU A 94 16.75 -4.85 3.37
N LYS A 95 18.00 -4.46 3.08
CA LYS A 95 19.12 -4.53 4.03
C LYS A 95 19.83 -3.19 4.08
N VAL A 96 20.63 -3.04 5.13
CA VAL A 96 21.47 -1.86 5.34
C VAL A 96 22.80 -2.07 4.61
N ALA A 97 23.10 -1.18 3.66
CA ALA A 97 24.40 -1.12 3.01
C ALA A 97 25.28 -0.06 3.68
N THR A 98 26.58 -0.36 3.73
CA THR A 98 27.60 0.63 4.08
C THR A 98 28.20 1.14 2.77
N PRO A 99 28.38 2.45 2.60
CA PRO A 99 29.03 2.98 1.40
C PRO A 99 30.44 2.38 1.22
N PRO A 100 30.92 2.24 -0.02
CA PRO A 100 32.26 1.74 -0.30
C PRO A 100 33.30 2.71 0.26
N ALA A 101 34.51 2.20 0.54
CA ALA A 101 35.61 2.99 1.13
C ALA A 101 36.04 4.21 0.29
N SER A 102 35.66 4.27 -0.99
CA SER A 102 35.89 5.43 -1.87
C SER A 102 35.04 6.65 -1.51
N VAL A 103 33.93 6.46 -0.79
CA VAL A 103 33.03 7.54 -0.37
C VAL A 103 33.40 7.97 1.06
N VAL A 104 33.68 9.26 1.24
CA VAL A 104 34.13 9.85 2.52
C VAL A 104 33.08 9.75 3.64
N SER A 105 31.83 9.46 3.29
CA SER A 105 30.72 9.35 4.25
C SER A 105 30.60 7.93 4.80
N SER A 106 30.43 7.80 6.11
CA SER A 106 30.07 6.54 6.78
C SER A 106 28.54 6.36 6.90
N ALA A 107 27.75 7.23 6.28
CA ALA A 107 26.29 7.20 6.39
C ALA A 107 25.72 5.96 5.69
N LYS A 108 25.18 5.05 6.49
CA LYS A 108 24.50 3.84 6.01
C LYS A 108 23.20 4.19 5.31
N TYR A 109 22.84 3.39 4.31
CA TYR A 109 21.59 3.55 3.57
C TYR A 109 20.91 2.20 3.36
N VAL A 110 19.62 2.26 3.02
CA VAL A 110 18.82 1.08 2.74
C VAL A 110 18.97 0.76 1.26
N VAL A 111 19.11 -0.52 0.92
CA VAL A 111 19.09 -1.03 -0.46
C VAL A 111 18.09 -2.16 -0.58
N ASN A 112 17.50 -2.29 -1.77
CA ASN A 112 16.66 -3.44 -2.12
C ASN A 112 17.56 -4.53 -2.73
N MET A 113 17.49 -5.76 -2.19
CA MET A 113 18.25 -6.93 -2.65
C MET A 113 17.33 -8.03 -3.19
N PRO A 114 17.82 -8.82 -4.15
CA PRO A 114 17.16 -10.05 -4.57
C PRO A 114 17.05 -11.04 -3.41
N GLN A 115 15.89 -11.70 -3.30
CA GLN A 115 15.62 -12.69 -2.25
C GLN A 115 16.26 -14.04 -2.62
N GLY A 116 17.19 -14.52 -1.80
CA GLY A 116 17.87 -15.82 -1.97
C GLY A 116 19.36 -15.71 -2.28
N GLU A 117 19.87 -14.50 -2.53
CA GLU A 117 21.31 -14.25 -2.64
C GLU A 117 21.75 -13.51 -1.38
N ASP A 118 22.33 -14.25 -0.44
CA ASP A 118 22.96 -13.66 0.73
C ASP A 118 24.25 -12.96 0.31
N GLY A 119 24.11 -11.71 -0.12
CA GLY A 119 25.21 -10.74 -0.19
C GLY A 119 26.26 -10.94 -1.28
N ALA A 120 26.22 -12.02 -2.06
CA ALA A 120 27.26 -12.31 -3.06
C ALA A 120 27.23 -11.37 -4.28
N LEU A 121 26.06 -10.89 -4.72
CA LEU A 121 25.96 -9.94 -5.85
C LEU A 121 26.25 -8.48 -5.46
N ALA A 122 26.44 -8.17 -4.16
CA ALA A 122 26.49 -6.80 -3.67
C ALA A 122 27.78 -6.03 -4.00
N ALA A 123 28.78 -6.67 -4.58
CA ALA A 123 30.09 -6.05 -4.78
C ALA A 123 30.23 -5.24 -6.09
N GLU A 124 29.46 -5.56 -7.13
CA GLU A 124 29.72 -5.01 -8.49
C GLU A 124 28.57 -4.20 -9.10
N THR A 125 27.33 -4.34 -8.62
CA THR A 125 26.18 -3.60 -9.16
C THR A 125 25.63 -2.56 -8.19
N ILE A 126 25.28 -1.37 -8.72
CA ILE A 126 24.63 -0.31 -7.95
C ILE A 126 23.20 -0.78 -7.63
N LEU A 127 22.99 -1.23 -6.40
CA LEU A 127 21.67 -1.66 -5.93
C LEU A 127 20.72 -0.47 -5.82
N PRO A 128 19.43 -0.64 -6.18
CA PRO A 128 18.44 0.42 -6.13
C PRO A 128 18.18 0.84 -4.69
N ARG A 129 18.18 2.16 -4.48
CA ARG A 129 17.90 2.78 -3.18
C ARG A 129 16.40 3.05 -3.05
N PRO A 130 15.68 2.31 -2.20
CA PRO A 130 14.26 2.54 -1.97
C PRO A 130 13.98 3.89 -1.29
N SER A 131 12.98 4.59 -1.79
CA SER A 131 12.49 5.87 -1.28
C SER A 131 11.61 5.69 -0.05
N GLY A 132 11.75 6.59 0.93
CA GLY A 132 10.95 6.55 2.16
C GLY A 132 11.42 5.53 3.21
N TYR A 133 12.54 4.84 2.98
CA TYR A 133 13.18 3.94 3.95
C TYR A 133 14.52 4.51 4.41
N VAL A 134 14.73 4.55 5.72
CA VAL A 134 15.92 5.11 6.35
C VAL A 134 16.49 4.16 7.38
N VAL A 135 17.81 4.24 7.59
CA VAL A 135 18.47 3.51 8.68
C VAL A 135 18.30 4.31 9.96
N ARG A 136 17.88 3.64 11.04
CA ARG A 136 17.85 4.18 12.40
C ARG A 136 18.90 3.43 13.24
N GLY A 137 19.67 4.17 14.04
CA GLY A 137 20.75 3.58 14.83
C GLY A 137 21.79 2.86 13.95
N LEU A 138 22.19 1.66 14.37
CA LEU A 138 23.30 0.94 13.72
C LEU A 138 22.87 0.07 12.53
N LYS A 139 21.73 -0.62 12.65
CA LYS A 139 21.28 -1.67 11.72
C LYS A 139 19.76 -1.73 11.54
N SER A 140 18.96 -0.92 12.25
CA SER A 140 17.50 -1.00 12.10
C SER A 140 17.02 -0.18 10.92
N ILE A 141 16.04 -0.71 10.18
CA ILE A 141 15.42 -0.04 9.04
C ILE A 141 14.06 0.48 9.49
N ALA A 142 13.85 1.78 9.30
CA ALA A 142 12.56 2.42 9.54
C ALA A 142 11.94 2.86 8.22
N GLY A 143 10.69 2.48 8.00
CA GLY A 143 9.91 2.88 6.85
C GLY A 143 8.50 2.33 6.91
N PRO A 144 7.61 2.79 6.02
CA PRO A 144 6.24 2.31 5.95
C PRO A 144 6.20 0.82 5.58
N TYR A 145 5.42 0.04 6.32
CA TYR A 145 5.23 -1.41 6.10
C TYR A 145 6.53 -2.25 6.12
N ALA A 146 7.64 -1.73 6.65
CA ALA A 146 8.85 -2.49 6.88
C ALA A 146 8.68 -3.38 8.13
N ILE A 147 8.68 -4.69 7.93
CA ILE A 147 8.68 -5.69 9.01
C ILE A 147 10.14 -6.11 9.23
N PRO A 148 10.75 -5.82 10.40
CA PRO A 148 12.13 -6.19 10.65
C PRO A 148 12.27 -7.72 10.73
N LEU A 149 13.35 -8.24 10.16
CA LEU A 149 13.70 -9.65 10.26
C LEU A 149 14.43 -9.96 11.58
N PRO A 150 14.37 -11.22 12.06
CA PRO A 150 15.21 -11.70 13.15
C PRO A 150 16.70 -11.41 12.90
N GLU A 151 17.46 -11.34 13.98
CA GLU A 151 18.93 -11.14 13.95
C GLU A 151 19.41 -9.87 13.22
N GLN A 152 18.54 -8.88 13.06
CA GLN A 152 18.85 -7.63 12.34
C GLN A 152 19.30 -7.89 10.89
N ALA A 153 18.83 -8.99 10.29
CA ALA A 153 19.17 -9.41 8.93
C ALA A 153 18.59 -8.49 7.83
N GLY A 154 17.75 -7.53 8.21
CA GLY A 154 17.12 -6.57 7.32
C GLY A 154 15.65 -6.31 7.67
N ALA A 155 14.88 -5.89 6.68
CA ALA A 155 13.44 -5.75 6.77
C ALA A 155 12.77 -6.30 5.50
N ILE A 156 11.62 -6.92 5.65
CA ILE A 156 10.77 -7.35 4.54
C ILE A 156 9.62 -6.38 4.39
N VAL A 157 9.32 -6.01 3.15
CA VAL A 157 8.11 -5.27 2.79
C VAL A 157 7.25 -6.19 1.91
N LYS A 158 6.10 -6.61 2.45
CA LYS A 158 5.13 -7.44 1.75
C LYS A 158 4.03 -6.54 1.16
N VAL A 159 3.53 -6.89 -0.02
CA VAL A 159 2.31 -6.30 -0.58
C VAL A 159 1.14 -6.52 0.38
N THR A 160 0.58 -5.43 0.89
CA THR A 160 -0.58 -5.44 1.78
C THR A 160 -1.73 -4.61 1.20
N GLU A 161 -2.97 -4.99 1.47
CA GLU A 161 -4.14 -4.22 1.03
C GLU A 161 -4.10 -2.79 1.58
N GLY A 162 -4.35 -1.82 0.70
CA GLY A 162 -4.44 -0.41 1.06
C GLY A 162 -3.10 0.23 1.43
N MET A 163 -1.96 -0.38 1.04
CA MET A 163 -0.63 0.19 1.22
C MET A 163 -0.52 1.61 0.63
N TRP A 164 -1.19 1.84 -0.50
CA TRP A 164 -1.28 3.13 -1.19
C TRP A 164 -2.64 3.79 -0.96
N GLU A 165 -3.47 3.31 -0.03
CA GLU A 165 -4.80 3.87 0.16
C GLU A 165 -4.75 5.27 0.76
N GLN A 166 -5.37 6.23 0.08
CA GLN A 166 -5.72 7.51 0.71
C GLN A 166 -6.92 7.28 1.63
N ARG A 167 -6.62 6.96 2.90
CA ARG A 167 -7.62 6.61 3.91
C ARG A 167 -8.66 7.71 4.08
N ARG A 168 -9.92 7.29 4.20
CA ARG A 168 -11.03 8.20 4.48
C ARG A 168 -11.13 8.43 5.98
N GLY A 169 -11.24 9.69 6.38
CA GLY A 169 -11.60 10.03 7.75
C GLY A 169 -12.92 9.37 8.15
N ARG A 170 -12.93 8.73 9.31
CA ARG A 170 -14.15 8.20 9.95
C ARG A 170 -14.42 8.99 11.23
N LYS A 171 -15.71 9.11 11.59
CA LYS A 171 -16.11 9.73 12.85
C LYS A 171 -15.81 8.76 13.99
N ILE A 172 -15.07 9.22 15.00
CA ILE A 172 -14.86 8.48 16.25
C ILE A 172 -16.02 8.82 17.21
N ASP A 173 -16.72 7.80 17.69
CA ASP A 173 -17.87 7.91 18.60
C ASP A 173 -18.95 8.90 18.10
N GLY A 174 -19.39 8.77 16.84
CA GLY A 174 -20.41 9.67 16.28
C GLY A 174 -19.92 11.08 15.91
N GLY A 175 -18.65 11.40 16.20
CA GLY A 175 -18.05 12.72 15.97
C GLY A 175 -18.29 13.67 17.15
N GLU A 176 -17.72 14.86 17.10
CA GLU A 176 -17.67 15.80 18.23
C GLU A 176 -19.05 16.07 18.86
N ARG A 177 -20.07 16.38 18.04
CA ARG A 177 -21.41 16.72 18.53
C ARG A 177 -22.14 15.58 19.23
N ARG A 178 -21.92 14.33 18.80
CA ARG A 178 -22.67 13.15 19.28
C ARG A 178 -21.86 12.26 20.23
N ARG A 179 -20.59 12.61 20.49
CA ARG A 179 -19.68 11.78 21.30
C ARG A 179 -20.21 11.50 22.70
N ALA A 180 -20.68 12.51 23.42
CA ALA A 180 -21.21 12.35 24.76
C ALA A 180 -22.47 11.46 24.78
N GLU A 181 -23.40 11.72 23.86
CA GLU A 181 -24.64 10.95 23.71
C GLU A 181 -24.36 9.47 23.38
N VAL A 182 -23.50 9.20 22.39
CA VAL A 182 -23.15 7.84 21.97
C VAL A 182 -22.48 7.07 23.12
N ARG A 183 -21.55 7.71 23.84
CA ARG A 183 -20.88 7.09 25.00
C ARG A 183 -21.84 6.83 26.15
N PHE A 184 -22.77 7.76 26.41
CA PHE A 184 -23.78 7.56 27.44
C PHE A 184 -24.71 6.39 27.09
N LYS A 185 -25.23 6.33 25.86
CA LYS A 185 -26.06 5.23 25.38
C LYS A 185 -25.33 3.89 25.47
N LYS A 186 -24.06 3.85 25.08
CA LYS A 186 -23.22 2.65 25.19
C LYS A 186 -23.09 2.18 26.64
N ARG A 187 -22.70 3.07 27.58
CA ARG A 187 -22.58 2.73 29.02
C ARG A 187 -23.90 2.31 29.66
N SER A 188 -25.02 2.87 29.23
CA SER A 188 -26.34 2.49 29.75
C SER A 188 -26.78 1.13 29.21
N ALA A 189 -26.47 0.79 27.96
CA ALA A 189 -26.72 -0.54 27.40
C ALA A 189 -25.84 -1.60 28.07
N GLU A 190 -24.55 -1.32 28.28
CA GLU A 190 -23.63 -2.22 28.99
C GLU A 190 -24.12 -2.54 30.41
N ARG A 191 -24.48 -1.52 31.21
CA ARG A 191 -25.03 -1.74 32.55
C ARG A 191 -26.34 -2.51 32.58
N ARG A 192 -27.16 -2.39 31.52
CA ARG A 192 -28.40 -3.15 31.41
C ARG A 192 -28.11 -4.61 31.09
N ALA A 193 -27.23 -4.87 30.14
CA ALA A 193 -26.80 -6.21 29.77
C ALA A 193 -26.14 -6.93 30.96
N GLU A 194 -25.27 -6.26 31.70
CA GLU A 194 -24.62 -6.82 32.90
C GLU A 194 -25.63 -7.28 33.95
N ARG A 195 -26.65 -6.46 34.24
CA ARG A 195 -27.73 -6.85 35.16
C ARG A 195 -28.58 -8.01 34.63
N GLU A 196 -28.84 -8.03 33.33
CA GLU A 196 -29.59 -9.12 32.69
C GLU A 196 -28.77 -10.42 32.74
N GLU A 197 -27.45 -10.36 32.52
CA GLU A 197 -26.52 -11.49 32.66
C GLU A 197 -26.41 -11.97 34.12
N GLU A 198 -26.31 -11.08 35.10
CA GLU A 198 -26.34 -11.42 36.53
C GLU A 198 -27.67 -12.08 36.94
N ALA A 199 -28.80 -11.57 36.43
CA ALA A 199 -30.11 -12.14 36.68
C ALA A 199 -30.26 -13.53 36.06
N LEU A 200 -29.70 -13.75 34.87
CA LEU A 200 -29.64 -15.06 34.21
C LEU A 200 -28.68 -16.02 34.92
N ALA A 201 -27.58 -15.54 35.49
CA ALA A 201 -26.61 -16.35 36.23
C ALA A 201 -27.08 -16.72 37.65
N SER A 202 -28.09 -16.01 38.17
CA SER A 202 -28.72 -16.28 39.47
C SER A 202 -30.02 -17.10 39.38
N LEU A 203 -30.42 -17.49 38.16
CA LEU A 203 -31.48 -18.47 37.86
C LEU A 203 -30.89 -19.88 37.68
#